data_AF-A0A2E2KHV8-F1
#
_entry.id   AF-A0A2E2KHV8-F1
#
_cell.length_a   1.000
_cell.length_b   1.000
_cell.length_c   1.000
_cell.angle_alpha   90.00
_cell.angle_beta   90.00
_cell.angle_gamma   90.00
#
_symmetry.space_group_name_H-M   'P 1'
#
loop_
_entity.id
_entity.type
_entity.pdbx_description
1 polymer ?
#
loop_
_entity_poly.entity_id
_entity_poly.type
_entity_poly.pdbx_seq_one_letter_code
_entity_poly.pdbx_strand_id
1 'polypeptide(L)'
;MTDIKILDPLTFPLVGQQLIEASAGTGKTYTITALYLRLLLGLGNINDKPLGPDQILVVTFTEAATEELRDRIRCRMVDARSAFLQKNSEISDPFLLQLKQQSQDHAQAIKLLEQAIRQMDEAAIFTIHGFCQRMLKQHAFESGSLFESELTKDDQRLIRSAVLDFWRNTIYPLKSSLTELVLQQCWNSPEKLMAELRGLLNQTDITIEPDLSGVDLHSAYDERLERINQFKQSWLANGDDLVALIQAS
;
A
#
# COMPACT_ATOMS: atom_id res chain seq x y z
N MET A 1 20.58 -6.54 -23.28
CA MET A 1 19.32 -6.05 -23.89
C MET A 1 18.31 -7.17 -23.69
N THR A 2 17.33 -6.97 -22.82
CA THR A 2 16.25 -7.94 -22.61
C THR A 2 15.38 -7.90 -23.86
N ASP A 3 15.24 -9.02 -24.56
CA ASP A 3 14.38 -9.11 -25.75
C ASP A 3 12.93 -8.76 -25.35
N ILE A 4 12.43 -7.62 -25.82
CA ILE A 4 11.06 -7.19 -25.57
C ILE A 4 10.15 -8.05 -26.45
N LYS A 5 9.52 -9.06 -25.86
CA LYS A 5 8.50 -9.86 -26.53
C LYS A 5 7.19 -9.07 -26.56
N ILE A 6 6.72 -8.74 -27.75
CA ILE A 6 5.41 -8.09 -27.92
C ILE A 6 4.33 -9.03 -27.39
N LEU A 7 3.50 -8.50 -26.49
CA LEU A 7 2.41 -9.24 -25.85
C LEU A 7 1.30 -9.56 -26.86
N ASP A 8 0.99 -10.84 -27.00
CA ASP A 8 -0.24 -11.32 -27.64
C ASP A 8 -1.18 -11.88 -26.56
N PRO A 9 -2.35 -11.24 -26.29
CA PRO A 9 -3.29 -11.70 -25.29
C PRO A 9 -3.82 -13.12 -25.50
N LEU A 10 -3.79 -13.68 -26.72
CA LEU A 10 -4.28 -15.05 -26.99
C LEU A 10 -3.29 -16.13 -26.58
N THR A 11 -2.00 -15.86 -26.73
CA THR A 11 -0.93 -16.85 -26.47
C THR A 11 -0.19 -16.58 -25.16
N PHE A 12 -0.48 -15.47 -24.48
CA PHE A 12 0.11 -15.14 -23.19
C PHE A 12 -0.12 -16.27 -22.17
N PRO A 13 0.93 -16.77 -21.48
CA PRO A 13 0.78 -17.81 -20.47
C PRO A 13 -0.06 -17.30 -19.28
N LEU A 14 -1.05 -18.06 -18.83
CA LEU A 14 -1.89 -17.73 -17.67
C LEU A 14 -1.53 -18.57 -16.42
N VAL A 15 -0.33 -19.16 -16.41
CA VAL A 15 0.17 -20.00 -15.31
C VAL A 15 1.45 -19.40 -14.74
N GLY A 16 1.58 -19.46 -13.42
CA GLY A 16 2.72 -18.93 -12.69
C GLY A 16 2.71 -17.40 -12.58
N GLN A 17 3.87 -16.82 -12.31
CA GLN A 17 4.05 -15.38 -12.21
C GLN A 17 4.41 -14.80 -13.58
N GLN A 18 3.65 -13.80 -14.01
CA GLN A 18 3.87 -13.14 -15.29
C GLN A 18 3.89 -11.62 -15.08
N LEU A 19 4.78 -10.94 -15.78
CA LEU A 19 4.92 -9.48 -15.73
C LEU A 19 4.59 -8.90 -17.11
N ILE A 20 3.63 -7.99 -17.15
CA ILE A 20 3.27 -7.23 -18.37
C ILE A 20 3.68 -5.78 -18.16
N GLU A 21 4.63 -5.31 -18.96
CA GLU A 21 4.99 -3.90 -19.00
C GLU A 21 4.04 -3.15 -19.94
N ALA A 22 3.44 -2.04 -19.48
CA ALA A 22 2.48 -1.30 -20.28
C ALA A 22 2.45 0.21 -19.97
N SER A 23 2.83 1.02 -20.95
CA SER A 23 2.82 2.49 -20.87
C SER A 23 1.41 3.09 -21.09
N ALA A 24 1.29 4.41 -21.01
CA ALA A 24 0.04 5.10 -21.35
C ALA A 24 -0.37 4.81 -22.81
N GLY A 25 -1.66 4.55 -23.04
CA GLY A 25 -2.20 4.32 -24.39
C GLY A 25 -1.93 2.94 -25.01
N THR A 26 -1.20 2.02 -24.35
CA THR A 26 -0.83 0.71 -24.93
C THR A 26 -1.90 -0.39 -24.77
N GLY A 27 -3.16 -0.03 -24.52
CA GLY A 27 -4.24 -1.02 -24.45
C GLY A 27 -4.23 -1.89 -23.19
N LYS A 28 -3.78 -1.38 -22.04
CA LYS A 28 -3.83 -2.09 -20.73
C LYS A 28 -5.19 -2.72 -20.44
N THR A 29 -6.24 -1.92 -20.51
CA THR A 29 -7.61 -2.37 -20.21
C THR A 29 -8.10 -3.40 -21.23
N TYR A 30 -7.73 -3.24 -22.51
CA TYR A 30 -8.03 -4.23 -23.55
C TYR A 30 -7.35 -5.57 -23.24
N THR A 31 -6.08 -5.53 -22.83
CA THR A 31 -5.32 -6.72 -22.45
C THR A 31 -5.96 -7.42 -21.26
N ILE A 32 -6.29 -6.68 -20.19
CA ILE A 32 -6.89 -7.28 -18.98
C ILE A 32 -8.22 -7.96 -19.32
N THR A 33 -9.11 -7.31 -20.07
CA THR A 33 -10.41 -7.92 -20.43
C THR A 33 -10.25 -9.13 -21.35
N ALA A 34 -9.26 -9.12 -22.24
CA ALA A 34 -8.92 -10.27 -23.08
C ALA A 34 -8.42 -11.48 -22.27
N LEU A 35 -7.50 -11.26 -21.32
CA LEU A 35 -7.02 -12.32 -20.43
C LEU A 35 -8.14 -12.84 -19.53
N TYR A 36 -9.02 -11.96 -19.05
CA TYR A 36 -10.19 -12.33 -18.25
C TYR A 36 -11.12 -13.28 -19.02
N LEU A 37 -11.43 -12.97 -20.29
CA LEU A 37 -12.24 -13.85 -21.14
C LEU A 37 -11.60 -15.23 -21.34
N ARG A 38 -10.28 -15.29 -21.52
CA ARG A 38 -9.57 -16.56 -21.66
C ARG A 38 -9.68 -17.40 -20.40
N LEU A 39 -9.52 -16.80 -19.21
CA LEU A 39 -9.70 -17.48 -17.94
C LEU A 39 -11.13 -18.00 -17.76
N LEU A 40 -12.15 -17.19 -18.10
CA LEU A 40 -13.56 -17.60 -18.03
C LEU A 40 -13.86 -18.82 -18.90
N LEU A 41 -13.25 -18.88 -20.09
CA LEU A 41 -13.45 -19.97 -21.04
C LEU A 41 -12.51 -21.16 -20.82
N GLY A 42 -11.62 -21.10 -19.84
CA GLY A 42 -10.65 -22.16 -19.54
C GLY A 42 -9.56 -22.29 -20.60
N LEU A 43 -9.15 -21.20 -21.25
CA LEU A 43 -8.19 -21.23 -22.36
C LEU A 43 -6.79 -20.83 -21.92
N GLY A 44 -5.92 -21.82 -21.68
CA GLY A 44 -4.50 -21.63 -21.37
C GLY A 44 -4.18 -21.41 -19.88
N ASN A 45 -5.09 -21.83 -19.00
CA ASN A 45 -4.90 -21.83 -17.55
C ASN A 45 -4.57 -23.24 -17.01
N ILE A 46 -4.49 -23.39 -15.68
CA ILE A 46 -4.18 -24.68 -15.05
C ILE A 46 -5.30 -25.68 -15.36
N ASN A 47 -4.99 -26.73 -16.13
CA ASN A 47 -5.90 -27.79 -16.60
C ASN A 47 -6.99 -27.34 -17.58
N ASP A 48 -6.84 -26.19 -18.25
CA ASP A 48 -7.82 -25.65 -19.22
C ASP A 48 -9.27 -25.66 -18.69
N LYS A 49 -9.43 -25.31 -17.41
CA LYS A 49 -10.70 -25.33 -16.71
C LYS A 49 -11.34 -23.94 -16.69
N PRO A 50 -12.61 -23.79 -17.14
CA PRO A 50 -13.35 -22.54 -16.99
C PRO A 50 -13.39 -22.03 -15.54
N LEU A 51 -13.18 -20.72 -15.35
CA LEU A 51 -13.29 -20.05 -14.06
C LEU A 51 -14.52 -19.14 -14.01
N GLY A 52 -15.15 -19.02 -12.85
CA GLY A 52 -16.22 -18.04 -12.59
C GLY A 52 -15.68 -16.64 -12.30
N PRO A 53 -16.51 -15.58 -12.40
CA PRO A 53 -16.10 -14.21 -12.05
C PRO A 53 -15.60 -14.04 -10.61
N ASP A 54 -16.09 -14.87 -9.68
CA ASP A 54 -15.68 -14.94 -8.28
C ASP A 54 -14.33 -15.63 -8.08
N GLN A 55 -13.85 -16.37 -9.08
CA GLN A 55 -12.60 -17.13 -9.07
C GLN A 55 -11.43 -16.40 -9.76
N ILE A 56 -11.69 -15.25 -10.38
CA ILE A 56 -10.68 -14.44 -11.06
C ILE A 56 -10.49 -13.14 -10.27
N LEU A 57 -9.44 -13.10 -9.44
CA LEU A 57 -9.11 -11.93 -8.64
C LEU A 57 -8.43 -10.84 -9.49
N VAL A 58 -9.03 -9.65 -9.49
CA VAL A 58 -8.44 -8.45 -10.09
C VAL A 58 -8.38 -7.35 -9.03
N VAL A 59 -7.19 -6.79 -8.80
CA VAL A 59 -6.97 -5.71 -7.83
C VAL A 59 -6.42 -4.46 -8.49
N THR A 60 -6.85 -3.28 -8.05
CA THR A 60 -6.36 -1.97 -8.52
C THR A 60 -6.28 -0.95 -7.38
N PHE A 61 -5.80 0.26 -7.67
CA PHE A 61 -5.54 1.28 -6.65
C PHE A 61 -6.76 2.11 -6.26
N THR A 62 -7.67 2.38 -7.19
CA THR A 62 -8.77 3.34 -6.99
C THR A 62 -10.12 2.71 -7.22
N GLU A 63 -11.15 3.18 -6.50
CA GLU A 63 -12.53 2.71 -6.67
C GLU A 63 -13.06 3.03 -8.07
N ALA A 64 -12.74 4.20 -8.63
CA ALA A 64 -13.11 4.53 -10.02
C ALA A 64 -12.54 3.52 -11.03
N ALA A 65 -11.32 3.02 -10.80
CA ALA A 65 -10.73 2.01 -11.68
C ALA A 65 -11.37 0.62 -11.50
N THR A 66 -11.89 0.27 -10.31
CA THR A 66 -12.63 -0.99 -10.12
C THR A 66 -13.94 -0.96 -10.87
N GLU A 67 -14.68 0.14 -10.78
CA GLU A 67 -15.95 0.37 -11.48
C GLU A 67 -15.75 0.35 -13.00
N GLU A 68 -14.79 1.14 -13.51
CA GLU A 68 -14.48 1.16 -14.93
C GLU A 68 -14.11 -0.24 -15.44
N LEU A 69 -13.25 -0.96 -14.71
CA LEU A 69 -12.80 -2.29 -15.13
C LEU A 69 -13.93 -3.32 -15.09
N ARG A 70 -14.82 -3.25 -14.10
CA ARG A 70 -16.01 -4.10 -14.00
C ARG A 70 -16.92 -3.92 -15.22
N ASP A 71 -17.19 -2.68 -15.60
CA ASP A 71 -18.01 -2.36 -16.77
C ASP A 71 -17.33 -2.81 -18.07
N ARG A 72 -16.02 -2.57 -18.21
CA ARG A 72 -15.23 -3.01 -19.37
C ARG A 72 -15.29 -4.54 -19.53
N ILE A 73 -15.12 -5.30 -18.45
CA ILE A 73 -15.19 -6.77 -18.47
C ILE A 73 -16.59 -7.23 -18.83
N ARG A 74 -17.63 -6.63 -18.24
CA ARG A 74 -19.03 -6.96 -18.54
C ARG A 74 -19.35 -6.73 -20.02
N CYS A 75 -19.03 -5.56 -20.56
CA CYS A 75 -19.19 -5.27 -21.98
C CYS A 75 -18.43 -6.27 -22.86
N ARG A 76 -17.18 -6.58 -22.50
CA ARG A 76 -16.36 -7.51 -23.27
C ARG A 76 -16.94 -8.93 -23.31
N MET A 77 -17.57 -9.39 -22.24
CA MET A 77 -18.30 -10.67 -22.23
C MET A 77 -19.55 -10.65 -23.10
N VAL A 78 -20.29 -9.53 -23.12
CA VAL A 78 -21.45 -9.36 -24.00
C VAL A 78 -21.02 -9.41 -25.47
N ASP A 79 -19.94 -8.71 -25.82
CA ASP A 79 -19.36 -8.73 -27.15
C ASP A 79 -18.91 -10.14 -27.55
N ALA A 80 -18.23 -10.84 -26.64
CA ALA A 80 -17.82 -12.22 -26.86
C ALA A 80 -19.02 -13.15 -27.07
N ARG A 81 -20.06 -13.05 -26.22
CA ARG A 81 -21.27 -13.85 -26.38
C ARG A 81 -21.92 -13.62 -27.74
N SER A 82 -22.02 -12.35 -28.16
CA SER A 82 -22.54 -11.98 -29.48
C SER A 82 -21.71 -12.60 -30.62
N ALA A 83 -20.38 -12.50 -30.54
CA ALA A 83 -19.48 -13.09 -31.53
C ALA A 83 -19.60 -14.62 -31.63
N PHE A 84 -19.82 -15.31 -30.51
CA PHE A 84 -20.05 -16.76 -30.51
C PHE A 84 -21.37 -17.16 -31.20
N LEU A 85 -22.40 -16.31 -31.17
CA LEU A 85 -23.69 -16.53 -31.83
C LEU A 85 -23.67 -16.22 -33.34
N GLN A 86 -22.79 -15.32 -33.79
CA GLN A 86 -22.69 -14.87 -35.19
C GLN A 86 -21.92 -15.85 -36.09
N LYS A 87 -21.95 -15.65 -37.41
CA LYS A 87 -21.03 -16.36 -38.31
C LYS A 87 -19.63 -15.74 -38.24
N ASN A 88 -18.59 -16.53 -38.52
CA ASN A 88 -17.19 -16.03 -38.46
C ASN A 88 -16.94 -14.82 -39.38
N SER A 89 -17.65 -14.71 -40.51
CA SER A 89 -17.56 -13.58 -41.45
C SER A 89 -18.15 -12.27 -40.92
N GLU A 90 -18.93 -12.30 -39.84
CA GLU A 90 -19.64 -11.15 -39.28
C GLU A 90 -18.91 -10.56 -38.04
N ILE A 91 -17.88 -11.24 -37.55
CA ILE A 91 -17.13 -10.84 -36.36
C ILE A 91 -16.03 -9.86 -36.78
N SER A 92 -16.15 -8.59 -36.38
CA SER A 92 -15.19 -7.53 -36.71
C SER A 92 -13.95 -7.53 -35.80
N ASP A 93 -14.07 -8.01 -34.57
CA ASP A 93 -12.98 -8.05 -33.60
C ASP A 93 -12.08 -9.29 -33.83
N PRO A 94 -10.81 -9.11 -34.24
CA PRO A 94 -9.92 -10.23 -34.55
C PRO A 94 -9.67 -11.14 -33.35
N PHE A 95 -9.58 -10.56 -32.14
CA PHE A 95 -9.37 -11.33 -30.92
C PHE A 95 -10.58 -12.23 -30.63
N LEU A 96 -11.81 -11.71 -30.74
CA LEU A 96 -13.01 -12.52 -30.51
C LEU A 96 -13.19 -13.62 -31.56
N LEU A 97 -12.84 -13.33 -32.82
CA LEU A 97 -12.82 -14.33 -33.89
C LEU A 97 -11.84 -15.47 -33.57
N GLN A 98 -10.61 -15.13 -33.18
CA GLN A 98 -9.59 -16.11 -32.82
C GLN A 98 -9.95 -16.88 -31.54
N LEU A 99 -10.49 -16.20 -30.53
CA LEU A 99 -10.98 -16.80 -29.28
C LEU A 99 -12.08 -17.84 -29.58
N LYS A 100 -13.00 -17.51 -30.48
CA LYS A 100 -14.03 -18.44 -30.94
C LYS A 100 -13.42 -19.64 -31.66
N GLN A 101 -12.49 -19.42 -32.57
CA GLN A 101 -11.81 -20.50 -33.31
C GLN A 101 -11.01 -21.45 -32.41
N GLN A 102 -10.48 -20.96 -31.29
CA GLN A 102 -9.77 -21.79 -30.30
C GLN A 102 -10.73 -22.56 -29.38
N SER A 103 -11.99 -22.17 -29.30
CA SER A 103 -12.99 -22.85 -28.47
C SER A 103 -13.53 -24.08 -29.19
N GLN A 104 -13.46 -25.24 -28.53
CA GLN A 104 -13.94 -26.50 -29.10
C GLN A 104 -15.47 -26.64 -29.03
N ASP A 105 -16.09 -26.10 -27.97
CA ASP A 105 -17.53 -26.18 -27.73
C ASP A 105 -18.13 -24.77 -27.60
N HIS A 106 -18.62 -24.25 -28.71
CA HIS A 106 -19.23 -22.92 -28.77
C HIS A 106 -20.51 -22.83 -27.92
N ALA A 107 -21.29 -23.92 -27.81
CA ALA A 107 -22.53 -23.91 -27.04
C ALA A 107 -22.23 -23.80 -25.55
N GLN A 108 -21.23 -24.53 -25.07
CA GLN A 108 -20.75 -24.42 -23.71
C GLN A 108 -20.12 -23.04 -23.44
N ALA A 109 -19.33 -22.50 -24.37
CA ALA A 109 -18.75 -21.17 -24.23
C ALA A 109 -19.83 -20.07 -24.09
N ILE A 110 -20.91 -20.13 -24.89
CA ILE A 110 -22.06 -19.21 -24.77
C ILE A 110 -22.70 -19.34 -23.39
N LYS A 111 -22.92 -20.58 -22.92
CA LYS A 111 -23.52 -20.83 -21.60
C LYS A 111 -22.65 -20.27 -20.46
N LEU A 112 -21.33 -20.47 -20.53
CA LEU A 112 -20.37 -19.93 -19.57
C LEU A 112 -20.41 -18.40 -19.56
N LEU A 113 -20.38 -17.77 -20.73
CA LEU A 113 -20.46 -16.30 -20.85
C LEU A 113 -21.78 -15.76 -20.28
N GLU A 114 -22.91 -16.40 -20.58
CA GLU A 114 -24.21 -16.01 -20.01
C GLU A 114 -24.28 -16.15 -18.49
N GLN A 115 -23.70 -17.22 -17.95
CA GLN A 115 -23.59 -17.41 -16.50
C GLN A 115 -22.71 -16.33 -15.88
N ALA A 116 -21.53 -16.10 -16.45
CA ALA A 116 -20.58 -15.09 -15.97
C ALA A 116 -21.17 -13.67 -16.00
N ILE A 117 -21.90 -13.29 -17.07
CA ILE A 117 -22.59 -11.99 -17.17
C ILE A 117 -23.60 -11.81 -16.03
N ARG A 118 -24.37 -12.85 -15.69
CA ARG A 118 -25.34 -12.82 -14.58
C ARG A 118 -24.66 -12.74 -13.21
N GLN A 119 -23.44 -13.27 -13.08
CA GLN A 119 -22.67 -13.31 -11.83
C GLN A 119 -21.71 -12.12 -11.68
N MET A 120 -21.81 -11.08 -12.53
CA MET A 120 -20.86 -9.97 -12.48
C MET A 120 -20.88 -9.17 -11.19
N ASP A 121 -22.00 -9.18 -10.46
CA ASP A 121 -22.09 -8.49 -9.17
C ASP A 121 -21.27 -9.21 -8.09
N GLU A 122 -20.97 -10.49 -8.28
CA GLU A 122 -20.11 -11.31 -7.42
C GLU A 122 -18.64 -11.31 -7.87
N ALA A 123 -18.30 -10.61 -8.97
CA ALA A 123 -16.96 -10.61 -9.55
C ALA A 123 -15.90 -10.12 -8.55
N ALA A 124 -14.79 -10.83 -8.46
CA ALA A 124 -13.69 -10.55 -7.55
C ALA A 124 -12.79 -9.39 -8.04
N ILE A 125 -13.39 -8.21 -8.25
CA ILE A 125 -12.74 -6.98 -8.70
C ILE A 125 -12.76 -5.95 -7.56
N PHE A 126 -11.60 -5.70 -6.95
CA PHE A 126 -11.49 -4.89 -5.74
C PHE A 126 -10.38 -3.84 -5.85
N THR A 127 -10.41 -2.85 -4.96
CA THR A 127 -9.19 -2.14 -4.62
C THR A 127 -8.27 -3.05 -3.80
N ILE A 128 -6.97 -2.78 -3.76
CA ILE A 128 -6.01 -3.53 -2.92
C ILE A 128 -6.53 -3.60 -1.47
N HIS A 129 -6.95 -2.45 -0.92
CA HIS A 129 -7.48 -2.34 0.43
C HIS A 129 -8.80 -3.10 0.60
N GLY A 130 -9.72 -3.01 -0.36
CA GLY A 130 -10.98 -3.75 -0.33
C GLY A 130 -10.77 -5.27 -0.33
N PHE A 131 -9.80 -5.76 -1.08
CA PHE A 131 -9.42 -7.18 -1.05
C PHE A 131 -8.84 -7.60 0.29
N CYS A 132 -7.87 -6.85 0.84
CA CYS A 132 -7.28 -7.14 2.15
C CYS A 132 -8.34 -7.14 3.26
N GLN A 133 -9.26 -6.18 3.26
CA GLN A 133 -10.35 -6.12 4.25
C GLN A 133 -11.29 -7.32 4.12
N ARG A 134 -11.61 -7.75 2.89
CA ARG A 134 -12.42 -8.96 2.66
C ARG A 134 -11.73 -10.19 3.22
N MET A 135 -10.42 -10.36 2.98
CA MET A 135 -9.65 -11.50 3.51
C MET A 135 -9.63 -11.52 5.04
N LEU A 136 -9.39 -10.36 5.68
CA LEU A 136 -9.42 -10.24 7.13
C LEU A 136 -10.78 -10.60 7.72
N LYS A 137 -11.88 -10.19 7.07
CA LYS A 137 -13.25 -10.54 7.51
C LYS A 137 -13.56 -12.03 7.32
N GLN A 138 -13.19 -12.60 6.18
CA GLN A 138 -13.45 -14.02 5.89
C GLN A 138 -12.64 -14.96 6.79
N HIS A 139 -11.43 -14.54 7.19
CA HIS A 139 -10.51 -15.28 8.03
C HIS A 139 -10.35 -14.62 9.41
N ALA A 140 -11.44 -14.04 9.96
CA ALA A 140 -11.40 -13.29 11.22
C ALA A 140 -10.86 -14.14 12.40
N PHE A 141 -11.25 -15.42 12.45
CA PHE A 141 -10.77 -16.35 13.48
C PHE A 141 -9.26 -16.63 13.38
N GLU A 142 -8.73 -16.80 12.16
CA GLU A 142 -7.31 -17.09 11.93
C GLU A 142 -6.43 -15.84 12.13
N SER A 143 -6.97 -14.66 11.80
CA SER A 143 -6.27 -13.37 11.91
C SER A 143 -6.35 -12.74 13.31
N GLY A 144 -7.18 -13.26 14.21
CA GLY A 144 -7.46 -12.63 15.50
C GLY A 144 -8.10 -11.23 15.37
N SER A 145 -8.59 -10.88 14.18
CA SER A 145 -9.21 -9.59 13.89
C SER A 145 -10.58 -9.50 14.56
N LEU A 146 -10.93 -8.31 15.03
CA LEU A 146 -12.30 -8.02 15.46
C LEU A 146 -13.26 -8.21 14.26
N PHE A 147 -14.39 -8.90 14.48
CA PHE A 147 -15.42 -9.14 13.46
C PHE A 147 -15.93 -7.83 12.84
N GLU A 148 -15.95 -6.76 13.63
CA GLU A 148 -16.30 -5.40 13.21
C GLU A 148 -15.06 -4.51 13.31
N SER A 149 -14.39 -4.31 12.17
CA SER A 149 -13.31 -3.34 12.02
C SER A 149 -13.70 -2.31 10.97
N GLU A 150 -13.75 -1.04 11.36
CA GLU A 150 -13.98 0.07 10.45
C GLU A 150 -12.64 0.62 9.94
N LEU A 151 -12.56 0.83 8.61
CA LEU A 151 -11.38 1.45 8.02
C LEU A 151 -11.42 2.96 8.27
N THR A 152 -10.57 3.43 9.17
CA THR A 152 -10.36 4.87 9.37
C THR A 152 -9.52 5.43 8.22
N LYS A 153 -10.10 6.34 7.42
CA LYS A 153 -9.41 6.98 6.29
C LYS A 153 -8.48 8.14 6.71
N ASP A 154 -8.62 8.63 7.93
CA ASP A 154 -7.84 9.75 8.47
C ASP A 154 -7.44 9.45 9.92
N ASP A 155 -6.18 9.09 10.11
CA ASP A 155 -5.56 8.83 11.40
C ASP A 155 -5.01 10.10 12.07
N GLN A 156 -5.07 11.26 11.41
CA GLN A 156 -4.45 12.49 11.91
C GLN A 156 -5.01 12.91 13.27
N ARG A 157 -6.31 12.67 13.50
CA ARG A 157 -6.93 12.95 14.81
C ARG A 157 -6.37 12.06 15.92
N LEU A 158 -6.13 10.79 15.62
CA LEU A 158 -5.58 9.82 16.57
C LEU A 158 -4.13 10.15 16.89
N ILE A 159 -3.32 10.39 15.86
CA ILE A 159 -1.92 10.81 16.01
C ILE A 159 -1.84 12.11 16.81
N ARG A 160 -2.66 13.11 16.46
CA ARG A 160 -2.69 14.39 17.20
C ARG A 160 -3.05 14.19 18.66
N SER A 161 -4.04 13.34 18.98
CA SER A 161 -4.39 13.03 20.36
C SER A 161 -3.21 12.42 21.11
N ALA A 162 -2.56 11.41 20.51
CA ALA A 162 -1.41 10.74 21.11
C ALA A 162 -0.23 11.70 21.36
N VAL A 163 0.06 12.61 20.42
CA VAL A 163 1.12 13.62 20.57
C VAL A 163 0.78 14.61 21.69
N LEU A 164 -0.47 15.08 21.76
CA LEU A 164 -0.90 15.98 22.84
C LEU A 164 -0.87 15.30 24.20
N ASP A 165 -1.24 14.01 24.27
CA ASP A 165 -1.14 13.21 25.49
C ASP A 165 0.32 13.05 25.94
N PHE A 166 1.21 12.69 25.02
CA PHE A 166 2.65 12.65 25.28
C PHE A 166 3.17 13.99 25.80
N TRP A 167 2.78 15.09 25.15
CA TRP A 167 3.22 16.43 25.53
C TRP A 167 2.77 16.82 26.94
N ARG A 168 1.50 16.55 27.29
CA ARG A 168 0.95 16.81 28.61
C ARG A 168 1.61 15.98 29.70
N ASN A 169 1.93 14.72 29.41
CA ASN A 169 2.47 13.80 30.41
C ASN A 169 4.00 13.87 30.53
N THR A 170 4.70 14.31 29.49
CA THR A 170 6.16 14.26 29.42
C THR A 170 6.80 15.64 29.43
N ILE A 171 6.23 16.63 28.73
CA ILE A 171 6.86 17.95 28.55
C ILE A 171 6.38 18.95 29.61
N TYR A 172 5.08 18.98 29.95
CA TYR A 172 4.57 19.88 30.99
C TYR A 172 5.17 19.65 32.38
N PRO A 173 5.45 18.41 32.82
CA PRO A 173 6.06 18.17 34.13
C PRO A 173 7.57 18.46 34.20
N LEU A 174 8.22 18.82 33.09
CA LEU A 174 9.65 19.10 33.07
C LEU A 174 9.99 20.32 33.94
N LYS A 175 11.19 20.30 34.53
CA LYS A 175 11.76 21.46 35.24
C LYS A 175 11.95 22.61 34.24
N SER A 176 11.76 23.86 34.69
CA SER A 176 11.78 25.04 33.82
C SER A 176 12.97 25.12 32.86
N SER A 177 14.19 24.83 33.32
CA SER A 177 15.39 24.90 32.48
C SER A 177 15.47 23.79 31.43
N LEU A 178 14.91 22.61 31.72
CA LEU A 178 14.81 21.50 30.77
C LEU A 178 13.66 21.76 29.78
N THR A 179 12.54 22.31 30.25
CA THR A 179 11.45 22.76 29.38
C THR A 179 11.94 23.81 28.39
N GLU A 180 12.71 24.80 28.85
CA GLU A 180 13.30 25.83 27.99
C GLU A 180 14.23 25.23 26.93
N LEU A 181 15.06 24.25 27.31
CA LEU A 181 15.92 23.52 26.37
C LEU A 181 15.08 22.84 25.28
N VAL A 182 14.04 22.09 25.67
CA VAL A 182 13.16 21.40 24.72
C VAL A 182 12.47 22.40 23.79
N LEU A 183 11.91 23.49 24.32
CA LEU A 183 11.17 24.47 23.54
C LEU A 183 12.06 25.28 22.59
N GLN A 184 13.31 25.56 22.97
CA GLN A 184 14.23 26.36 22.15
C GLN A 184 15.04 25.51 21.16
N GLN A 185 15.50 24.32 21.57
CA GLN A 185 16.45 23.51 20.80
C GLN A 185 15.82 22.31 20.11
N CYS A 186 14.64 21.86 20.55
CA CYS A 186 13.95 20.72 19.96
C CYS A 186 12.63 21.17 19.32
N TRP A 187 11.54 21.08 20.07
CA TRP A 187 10.18 21.32 19.59
C TRP A 187 9.57 22.47 20.38
N ASN A 188 9.24 23.56 19.68
CA ASN A 188 8.60 24.73 20.29
C ASN A 188 7.07 24.59 20.43
N SER A 189 6.48 23.56 19.82
CA SER A 189 5.06 23.22 19.98
C SER A 189 4.80 21.73 19.72
N PRO A 190 3.67 21.19 20.20
CA PRO A 190 3.25 19.81 19.89
C PRO A 190 3.11 19.54 18.38
N GLU A 191 2.69 20.54 17.61
CA GLU A 191 2.54 20.42 16.15
C GLU A 191 3.89 20.21 15.46
N LYS A 192 4.97 20.83 15.97
CA LYS A 192 6.31 20.63 15.42
C LYS A 192 6.82 19.21 15.67
N LEU A 193 6.60 18.68 16.88
CA LEU A 193 6.89 17.27 17.19
C LEU A 193 6.07 16.32 16.29
N MET A 194 4.77 16.58 16.12
CA MET A 194 3.91 15.77 15.25
C MET A 194 4.41 15.75 13.80
N ALA A 195 4.85 16.91 13.27
CA ALA A 195 5.36 17.02 11.91
C ALA A 195 6.63 16.18 11.68
N GLU A 196 7.55 16.17 12.65
CA GLU A 196 8.76 15.33 12.58
C GLU A 196 8.44 13.85 12.70
N LEU A 197 7.56 13.47 13.64
CA LEU A 197 7.18 12.06 13.84
C LEU A 197 6.45 11.47 12.64
N ARG A 198 5.70 12.27 11.87
CA ARG A 198 4.89 11.77 10.74
C ARG A 198 5.70 11.00 9.71
N GLY A 199 6.96 11.38 9.46
CA GLY A 199 7.85 10.67 8.53
C GLY A 199 8.39 9.35 9.09
N LEU A 200 8.35 9.18 10.41
CA LEU A 200 8.88 8.04 11.14
C LEU A 200 7.80 6.99 11.44
N LEU A 201 6.54 7.39 11.64
CA LEU A 201 5.44 6.48 12.03
C LEU A 201 5.18 5.34 11.03
N ASN A 202 5.56 5.50 9.76
CA ASN A 202 5.38 4.48 8.72
C ASN A 202 6.63 3.58 8.54
N GLN A 203 7.66 3.74 9.36
CA GLN A 203 8.89 2.95 9.28
C GLN A 203 8.85 1.83 10.33
N THR A 204 9.17 0.61 9.90
CA THR A 204 9.15 -0.59 10.75
C THR A 204 10.47 -0.84 11.48
N ASP A 205 11.58 -0.31 10.95
CA ASP A 205 12.94 -0.66 11.37
C ASP A 205 13.74 0.57 11.80
N ILE A 206 13.17 1.39 12.69
CA ILE A 206 13.86 2.56 13.25
C ILE A 206 14.79 2.11 14.37
N THR A 207 16.07 2.45 14.23
CA THR A 207 17.09 2.32 15.27
C THR A 207 17.48 3.69 15.80
N ILE A 208 17.35 3.90 17.11
CA ILE A 208 17.82 5.12 17.78
C ILE A 208 19.26 4.89 18.22
N GLU A 209 20.18 5.71 17.72
CA GLU A 209 21.58 5.68 18.11
C GLU A 209 22.01 7.04 18.67
N PRO A 210 22.63 7.07 19.87
CA PRO A 210 22.88 5.93 20.77
C PRO A 210 21.59 5.37 21.38
N ASP A 211 21.63 4.14 21.89
CA ASP A 211 20.51 3.55 22.65
C ASP A 211 20.28 4.34 23.95
N LEU A 212 19.09 4.92 24.09
CA LEU A 212 18.69 5.75 25.23
C LEU A 212 17.66 5.06 26.14
N SER A 213 17.34 3.77 25.91
CA SER A 213 16.28 3.05 26.62
C SER A 213 16.45 2.99 28.15
N GLY A 214 17.69 3.07 28.64
CA GLY A 214 18.02 3.09 30.08
C GLY A 214 18.30 4.47 30.66
N VAL A 215 18.18 5.54 29.88
CA VAL A 215 18.57 6.89 30.31
C VAL A 215 17.36 7.63 30.87
N ASP A 216 17.39 7.97 32.17
CA ASP A 216 16.43 8.91 32.75
C ASP A 216 16.81 10.35 32.36
N LEU A 217 15.92 11.01 31.61
CA LEU A 217 16.16 12.35 31.07
C LEU A 217 16.43 13.39 32.17
N HIS A 218 15.69 13.31 33.28
CA HIS A 218 15.85 14.25 34.39
C HIS A 218 17.22 14.11 35.05
N SER A 219 17.61 12.89 35.41
CA SER A 219 18.90 12.59 36.03
C SER A 219 20.06 12.93 35.11
N ALA A 220 19.99 12.56 33.82
CA ALA A 220 21.02 12.87 32.85
C ALA A 220 21.20 14.38 32.64
N TYR A 221 20.10 15.14 32.66
CA TYR A 221 20.14 16.59 32.57
C TYR A 221 20.75 17.24 33.83
N ASP A 222 20.33 16.80 35.02
CA ASP A 222 20.85 17.29 36.30
C ASP A 222 22.36 17.03 36.42
N GLU A 223 22.83 15.81 36.09
CA GLU A 223 24.25 15.44 36.08
C GLU A 223 25.06 16.34 35.13
N ARG A 224 24.51 16.64 33.95
CA ARG A 224 25.16 17.52 32.98
C ARG A 224 25.24 18.97 33.47
N LEU A 225 24.18 19.47 34.11
CA LEU A 225 24.21 20.80 34.75
C LEU A 225 25.22 20.87 35.88
N GLU A 226 25.32 19.83 36.70
CA GLU A 226 26.30 19.77 37.79
C GLU A 226 27.74 19.83 37.24
N ARG A 227 28.06 19.04 36.22
CA ARG A 227 29.36 19.08 35.54
C ARG A 227 29.68 20.47 34.97
N ILE A 228 28.70 21.11 34.33
CA ILE A 228 28.87 22.47 33.79
C ILE A 228 29.14 23.47 34.92
N ASN A 229 28.43 23.37 36.05
CA ASN A 229 28.63 24.27 37.18
C ASN A 229 29.98 24.05 37.88
N GLN A 230 30.41 22.80 38.05
CA GLN A 230 31.74 22.46 38.56
C GLN A 230 32.84 23.04 37.65
N PHE A 231 32.68 22.92 36.33
CA PHE A 231 33.60 23.52 35.36
C PHE A 231 33.63 25.05 35.50
N LYS A 232 32.47 25.72 35.55
CA LYS A 232 32.38 27.18 35.73
C LYS A 232 33.05 27.64 37.01
N GLN A 233 32.85 26.93 38.12
CA GLN A 233 33.50 27.25 39.39
C GLN A 233 35.01 27.08 39.30
N SER A 234 35.48 26.00 38.69
CA SER A 234 36.91 25.74 38.49
C SER A 234 37.55 26.81 37.58
N TRP A 235 36.85 27.23 36.53
CA TRP A 235 37.27 28.30 35.64
C TRP A 235 37.41 29.63 36.36
N LEU A 236 36.43 30.01 37.17
CA LEU A 236 36.48 31.26 37.94
C LEU A 236 37.60 31.23 39.00
N ALA A 237 37.83 30.07 39.63
CA ALA A 237 38.87 29.91 40.64
C ALA A 237 40.30 29.95 40.08
N ASN A 238 40.50 29.46 38.86
CA ASN A 238 41.82 29.35 38.22
C ASN A 238 41.95 30.28 36.98
N GLY A 239 41.05 31.26 36.86
CA GLY A 239 40.89 32.05 35.63
C GLY A 239 42.15 32.83 35.28
N ASP A 240 42.81 33.44 36.26
CA ASP A 240 44.02 34.24 36.03
C ASP A 240 45.19 33.38 35.51
N ASP A 241 45.37 32.18 36.07
CA ASP A 241 46.41 31.23 35.63
C ASP A 241 46.11 30.68 34.23
N LEU A 242 44.83 30.41 33.94
CA LEU A 242 44.40 29.90 32.64
C LEU A 242 44.49 30.96 31.54
N VAL A 243 44.16 32.23 31.83
CA VAL A 243 44.31 33.34 30.88
C VAL A 243 45.77 33.51 30.47
N ALA A 244 46.71 33.42 31.42
CA ALA A 244 48.13 33.49 31.12
C ALA A 244 48.60 32.35 30.19
N LEU A 245 48.12 31.12 30.43
CA LEU A 245 48.45 29.95 29.60
C LEU A 245 47.82 30.02 28.20
N ILE A 246 46.56 30.46 28.08
CA ILE A 246 45.85 30.58 26.80
C ILE A 246 46.41 31.73 25.95
N GLN A 247 46.88 32.82 26.57
CA GLN A 247 47.56 33.91 25.84
C GLN A 247 48.97 33.54 25.40
N ALA A 248 49.60 32.56 26.04
CA ALA A 248 50.94 32.08 25.71
C ALA A 248 50.94 30.99 24.62
N SER A 249 49.78 30.45 24.24
CA SER A 249 49.57 29.49 23.15
C SER A 249 49.10 30.15 21.86
#